data_AF-A0AAD9KG51-F1
#
_entry.id   AF-A0AAD9KG51-F1
#
_cell.length_a   1.000
_cell.length_b   1.000
_cell.length_c   1.000
_cell.angle_alpha   90.00
_cell.angle_beta   90.00
_cell.angle_gamma   90.00
#
_symmetry.space_group_name_H-M   'P 1'
#
loop_
_entity.id
_entity.type
_entity.pdbx_description
1 polymer ?
#
loop_
_entity_poly.entity_id
_entity_poly.type
_entity_poly.pdbx_seq_one_letter_code
_entity_poly.pdbx_strand_id
1 'polypeptide(L)'
;MTTSHYICLWLVLSSQTLVGDHQVWYQKIEDGTLAGDVQNWAMLIQNYILQLASEGIKREYTQSLFDTANYTFEEKDGDVLVRQVKESLGNYFRSKRIAARRIADRAVDAYDRMLLANMTVPPRLTKVNLEMYRDTDIPSRLPTDLGFSPYFKQTVSLTSSAVKIPDEVPRDDPATINTVVWTSQINDVFKLNAVEDEQIRWQYFGSNVGLTRMYPGREWDTNFAGFYNDYDPRVRPWYIAATGGPKDVIIILDCSLSMRGEKFTIAQGVAKTVINTLTKQDYVNVVCARASHWDEVGKWHYFSTKVLSCQQERLVPATVAHRKDLIEKTFKLVPGGTSELERGIEVAFDLLNGKAKTGCQSVIVFVTDGKDTDGEEVRCGPGLSHVSPGPSS
;
A
#
# COMPACT_ATOMS: atom_id res chain seq x y z
N MET A 1 7.40 39.52 19.16
CA MET A 1 8.86 39.36 19.00
C MET A 1 9.24 37.96 19.45
N THR A 2 9.24 37.00 18.53
CA THR A 2 9.78 35.65 18.71
C THR A 2 10.19 35.17 17.33
N THR A 3 11.47 35.30 17.03
CA THR A 3 12.10 34.92 15.76
C THR A 3 12.16 33.41 15.66
N SER A 4 11.46 32.85 14.66
CA SER A 4 11.54 31.45 14.27
C SER A 4 12.79 31.25 13.42
N HIS A 5 13.73 30.42 13.89
CA HIS A 5 14.89 30.02 13.10
C HIS A 5 14.46 28.99 12.05
N TYR A 6 14.40 29.41 10.79
CA TYR A 6 14.29 28.52 9.65
C TYR A 6 15.67 27.96 9.33
N ILE A 7 15.82 26.63 9.43
CA ILE A 7 17.00 25.93 8.93
C ILE A 7 16.80 25.78 7.41
N CYS A 8 17.42 26.69 6.66
CA CYS A 8 17.60 26.55 5.21
C CYS A 8 18.71 25.51 4.98
N LEU A 9 18.33 24.29 4.58
CA LEU A 9 19.28 23.32 4.04
C LEU A 9 19.66 23.77 2.62
N TRP A 10 20.78 24.50 2.51
CA TRP A 10 21.44 24.72 1.23
C TRP A 10 22.15 23.42 0.83
N LEU A 11 21.57 22.66 -0.10
CA LEU A 11 22.31 21.67 -0.87
C LEU A 11 23.20 22.44 -1.86
N VAL A 12 24.38 22.83 -1.38
CA VAL A 12 25.47 23.27 -2.27
C VAL A 12 26.02 22.00 -2.91
N LEU A 13 25.56 21.68 -4.12
CA LEU A 13 26.33 20.82 -5.03
C LEU A 13 27.55 21.63 -5.44
N SER A 14 28.60 21.60 -4.62
CA SER A 14 29.91 22.06 -5.07
C SER A 14 30.35 21.08 -6.14
N SER A 15 30.23 21.47 -7.41
CA SER A 15 31.13 20.94 -8.43
C SER A 15 32.52 21.45 -8.05
N GLN A 16 33.18 20.72 -7.15
CA GLN A 16 34.62 20.84 -7.03
C GLN A 16 35.18 20.24 -8.31
N THR A 17 35.23 21.06 -9.36
CA THR A 17 36.37 20.99 -10.26
C THR A 17 37.57 21.17 -9.34
N LEU A 18 38.25 20.06 -9.04
CA LEU A 18 39.59 20.07 -8.50
C LEU A 18 40.47 20.78 -9.54
N VAL A 19 40.41 22.11 -9.54
CA VAL A 19 41.53 22.93 -9.98
C VAL A 19 42.51 22.81 -8.83
N GLY A 20 43.29 21.74 -8.86
CA GLY A 20 44.47 21.64 -8.03
C GLY A 20 45.41 22.74 -8.49
N ASP A 21 45.41 23.86 -7.78
CA ASP A 21 46.55 24.77 -7.78
C ASP A 21 47.73 23.94 -7.27
N HIS A 22 48.52 23.40 -8.21
CA HIS A 22 49.79 22.78 -7.91
C HIS A 22 50.77 23.89 -7.49
N GLN A 23 50.61 24.39 -6.25
CA GLN A 23 51.75 24.92 -5.53
C GLN A 23 52.67 23.75 -5.21
N VAL A 24 53.66 23.56 -6.08
CA VAL A 24 54.78 22.66 -5.84
C VAL A 24 55.58 23.23 -4.67
N TRP A 25 55.26 22.76 -3.47
CA TRP A 25 56.15 22.92 -2.33
C TRP A 25 57.35 22.01 -2.56
N TYR A 26 58.42 22.57 -3.12
CA TYR A 26 59.75 21.96 -3.08
C TYR A 26 60.23 21.96 -1.61
N GLN A 27 59.74 21.01 -0.81
CA GLN A 27 60.49 20.58 0.36
C GLN A 27 61.64 19.72 -0.16
N LYS A 28 62.85 20.21 0.06
CA LYS A 28 64.09 19.50 -0.23
C LYS A 28 64.19 18.33 0.76
N ILE A 29 63.86 17.12 0.30
CA ILE A 29 63.91 15.90 1.10
C ILE A 29 65.36 15.40 1.10
N GLU A 30 65.86 14.98 2.26
CA GLU A 30 67.14 14.30 2.38
C GLU A 30 67.08 12.95 1.68
N ASP A 31 67.90 12.79 0.64
CA ASP A 31 68.10 11.52 -0.05
C ASP A 31 68.58 10.44 0.94
N GLY A 32 67.85 9.32 1.03
CA GLY A 32 68.25 8.14 1.81
C GLY A 32 67.34 7.70 2.96
N THR A 33 66.12 8.27 3.11
CA THR A 33 65.12 7.78 4.08
C THR A 33 64.02 6.97 3.39
N LEU A 34 63.52 5.90 4.05
CA LEU A 34 62.42 5.05 3.56
C LEU A 34 61.18 5.86 3.10
N ALA A 35 60.91 6.99 3.76
CA ALA A 35 59.80 7.87 3.41
C ALA A 35 60.00 8.60 2.07
N GLY A 36 61.23 9.06 1.78
CA GLY A 36 61.58 9.68 0.50
C GLY A 36 61.51 8.67 -0.66
N ASP A 37 61.95 7.44 -0.41
CA ASP A 37 61.88 6.36 -1.41
C ASP A 37 60.44 5.96 -1.75
N VAL A 38 59.56 5.89 -0.74
CA VAL A 38 58.12 5.62 -0.93
C VAL A 38 57.44 6.75 -1.70
N GLN A 39 57.78 8.02 -1.43
CA GLN A 39 57.23 9.15 -2.19
C GLN A 39 57.71 9.16 -3.65
N ASN A 40 58.99 8.91 -3.90
CA ASN A 40 59.52 8.79 -5.26
C ASN A 40 58.84 7.65 -6.02
N TRP A 41 58.70 6.48 -5.39
CA TRP A 41 57.98 5.35 -5.96
C TRP A 41 56.51 5.68 -6.26
N ALA A 42 55.81 6.34 -5.34
CA ALA A 42 54.43 6.76 -5.53
C ALA A 42 54.27 7.76 -6.69
N MET A 43 55.18 8.72 -6.84
CA MET A 43 55.18 9.65 -7.97
C MET A 43 55.43 8.95 -9.30
N LEU A 44 56.36 7.99 -9.35
CA LEU A 44 56.62 7.21 -10.57
C LEU A 44 55.40 6.40 -11.00
N ILE A 45 54.74 5.73 -10.06
CA ILE A 45 53.51 4.97 -10.34
C ILE A 45 52.36 5.89 -10.74
N GLN A 46 52.17 7.00 -10.03
CA GLN A 46 51.14 7.98 -10.38
C GLN A 46 51.33 8.48 -11.82
N ASN A 47 52.55 8.88 -12.19
CA ASN A 47 52.83 9.36 -13.55
C ASN A 47 52.63 8.27 -14.59
N TYR A 48 53.05 7.04 -14.29
CA TYR A 48 52.82 5.90 -15.18
C TYR A 48 51.33 5.59 -15.37
N ILE A 49 50.54 5.57 -14.30
CA ILE A 49 49.09 5.36 -14.36
C ILE A 49 48.41 6.50 -15.13
N LEU A 50 48.80 7.76 -14.89
CA LEU A 50 48.25 8.91 -15.61
C LEU A 50 48.58 8.84 -17.11
N GLN A 51 49.81 8.46 -17.46
CA GLN A 51 50.20 8.27 -18.85
C GLN A 51 49.42 7.13 -19.51
N LEU A 52 49.35 5.96 -18.86
CA LEU A 52 48.63 4.80 -19.36
C LEU A 52 47.12 5.06 -19.48
N ALA A 53 46.55 5.82 -18.54
CA ALA A 53 45.16 6.28 -18.63
C ALA A 53 44.97 7.28 -19.78
N SER A 54 45.89 8.24 -19.97
CA SER A 54 45.80 9.20 -21.08
C SER A 54 45.91 8.51 -22.44
N GLU A 55 46.87 7.59 -22.62
CA GLU A 55 47.11 6.84 -23.84
C GLU A 55 46.01 5.79 -24.12
N GLY A 56 45.52 5.12 -23.07
CA GLY A 56 44.49 4.09 -23.17
C GLY A 56 43.08 4.66 -23.38
N ILE A 57 42.71 5.68 -22.60
CA ILE A 57 41.38 6.33 -22.69
C ILE A 57 41.35 7.31 -23.87
N LYS A 58 42.51 7.83 -24.30
CA LYS A 58 42.64 8.80 -25.39
C LYS A 58 41.83 10.07 -25.15
N ARG A 59 41.77 10.54 -23.90
CA ARG A 59 40.93 11.69 -23.47
C ARG A 59 41.10 12.90 -24.37
N GLU A 60 42.34 13.28 -24.68
CA GLU A 60 42.64 14.47 -25.50
C GLU A 60 42.22 14.30 -26.96
N TYR A 61 42.40 13.10 -27.51
CA TYR A 61 41.95 12.78 -28.86
C TYR A 61 40.42 12.73 -28.93
N THR A 62 39.75 12.19 -27.92
CA THR A 62 38.30 12.20 -27.84
C THR A 62 37.77 13.63 -27.69
N GLN A 63 38.39 14.45 -26.83
CA GLN A 63 38.03 15.86 -26.68
C GLN A 63 38.22 16.63 -27.99
N SER A 64 39.30 16.40 -28.75
CA SER A 64 39.51 17.07 -30.04
C SER A 64 38.47 16.65 -31.09
N LEU A 65 38.00 15.41 -31.06
CA LEU A 65 36.86 14.97 -31.86
C LEU A 65 35.56 15.66 -31.43
N PHE A 66 35.36 15.87 -30.12
CA PHE A 66 34.22 16.67 -29.65
C PHE A 66 34.37 18.12 -30.13
N ASP A 67 35.50 18.78 -29.91
CA ASP A 67 35.70 20.19 -30.26
C ASP A 67 35.57 20.48 -31.77
N THR A 68 35.89 19.49 -32.63
CA THR A 68 35.77 19.60 -34.09
C THR A 68 34.36 19.25 -34.60
N ALA A 69 33.55 18.56 -33.79
CA ALA A 69 32.21 18.14 -34.21
C ALA A 69 31.23 19.33 -34.24
N ASN A 70 30.29 19.25 -35.17
CA ASN A 70 29.27 20.28 -35.33
C ASN A 70 28.08 20.00 -34.40
N TYR A 71 27.87 20.87 -33.41
CA TYR A 71 26.79 20.75 -32.44
C TYR A 71 25.70 21.79 -32.67
N THR A 72 24.48 21.41 -32.32
CA THR A 72 23.40 22.35 -32.07
C THR A 72 23.30 22.55 -30.56
N PHE A 73 23.58 23.77 -30.11
CA PHE A 73 23.41 24.13 -28.70
C PHE A 73 21.96 24.52 -28.48
N GLU A 74 21.28 23.76 -27.62
CA GLU A 74 19.93 24.10 -27.17
C GLU A 74 19.95 24.43 -25.68
N GLU A 75 19.64 25.66 -25.33
CA GLU A 75 19.42 26.05 -23.93
C GLU A 75 18.05 25.52 -23.47
N LYS A 76 18.02 24.82 -22.34
CA LYS A 76 16.80 24.28 -21.75
C LYS A 76 16.43 25.06 -20.50
N ASP A 77 15.39 25.87 -20.61
CA ASP A 77 14.77 26.57 -19.48
C ASP A 77 14.01 25.57 -18.59
N GLY A 78 14.43 25.49 -17.32
CA GLY A 78 13.83 24.60 -16.32
C GLY A 78 12.38 24.93 -16.00
N ASP A 79 11.99 26.21 -15.96
CA ASP A 79 10.63 26.63 -15.64
C ASP A 79 9.67 26.33 -16.79
N VAL A 80 10.14 26.45 -18.03
CA VAL A 80 9.39 26.01 -19.22
C VAL A 80 9.21 24.50 -19.19
N LEU A 81 10.28 23.74 -18.90
CA LEU A 81 10.22 22.28 -18.84
C LEU A 81 9.26 21.78 -17.75
N VAL A 82 9.30 22.37 -16.55
CA VAL A 82 8.40 22.01 -15.45
C VAL A 82 6.94 22.29 -15.83
N ARG A 83 6.65 23.41 -16.50
CA ARG A 83 5.30 23.71 -16.99
C ARG A 83 4.82 22.69 -18.03
N GLN A 84 5.67 22.33 -18.98
CA GLN A 84 5.35 21.30 -19.99
C GLN A 84 5.08 19.93 -19.34
N VAL A 85 5.91 19.52 -18.38
CA VAL A 85 5.71 18.27 -17.64
C VAL A 85 4.41 18.31 -16.84
N LYS A 86 4.11 19.43 -16.17
CA LYS A 86 2.85 19.63 -15.45
C LYS A 86 1.64 19.48 -16.36
N GLU A 87 1.67 20.09 -17.55
CA GLU A 87 0.57 19.99 -18.53
C GLU A 87 0.42 18.56 -19.06
N SER A 88 1.52 17.91 -19.41
CA SER A 88 1.54 16.52 -19.87
C SER A 88 0.96 15.56 -18.83
N LEU A 89 1.42 15.65 -17.58
CA LEU A 89 0.88 14.86 -16.46
C LEU A 89 -0.58 15.19 -16.17
N GLY A 90 -0.95 16.48 -16.22
CA GLY A 90 -2.33 16.92 -16.04
C GLY A 90 -3.27 16.30 -17.07
N ASN A 91 -2.87 16.31 -18.35
CA ASN A 91 -3.63 15.68 -19.43
C ASN A 91 -3.69 14.16 -19.29
N TYR A 92 -2.58 13.53 -18.92
CA TYR A 92 -2.52 12.09 -18.64
C TYR A 92 -3.56 11.68 -17.59
N PHE A 93 -3.56 12.30 -16.41
CA PHE A 93 -4.51 11.98 -15.34
C PHE A 93 -5.94 12.37 -15.69
N ARG A 94 -6.13 13.45 -16.44
CA ARG A 94 -7.46 13.86 -16.93
C ARG A 94 -8.07 12.79 -17.83
N SER A 95 -7.30 12.22 -18.74
CA SER A 95 -7.75 11.13 -19.61
C SER A 95 -8.17 9.91 -18.80
N LYS A 96 -7.33 9.46 -17.85
CA LYS A 96 -7.64 8.29 -17.01
C LYS A 96 -8.89 8.50 -16.15
N ARG A 97 -9.09 9.71 -15.63
CA ARG A 97 -10.30 10.07 -14.88
C ARG A 97 -11.55 9.98 -15.74
N ILE A 98 -11.50 10.43 -16.99
CA ILE A 98 -12.64 10.35 -17.92
C ILE A 98 -12.96 8.87 -18.23
N ALA A 99 -11.94 8.06 -18.52
CA ALA A 99 -12.11 6.63 -18.77
C ALA A 99 -12.75 5.90 -17.58
N ALA A 100 -12.26 6.16 -16.36
CA ALA A 100 -12.82 5.61 -15.12
C ALA A 100 -14.28 6.06 -14.89
N ARG A 101 -14.60 7.32 -15.18
CA ARG A 101 -15.97 7.83 -15.07
C ARG A 101 -16.92 7.14 -16.03
N ARG A 102 -16.53 6.94 -17.29
CA ARG A 102 -17.36 6.21 -18.25
C ARG A 102 -17.65 4.77 -17.81
N ILE A 103 -16.65 4.10 -17.23
CA ILE A 103 -16.83 2.76 -16.65
C ILE A 103 -17.85 2.80 -15.52
N ALA A 104 -17.74 3.78 -14.61
CA ALA A 104 -18.67 3.95 -13.50
C ALA A 104 -20.11 4.24 -13.98
N ASP A 105 -20.27 5.19 -14.88
CA ASP A 105 -21.58 5.55 -15.47
C ASP A 105 -22.21 4.32 -16.15
N ARG A 106 -21.43 3.58 -16.95
CA ARG A 106 -21.90 2.35 -17.58
C ARG A 106 -22.25 1.24 -16.59
N ALA A 107 -21.52 1.13 -15.49
CA ALA A 107 -21.78 0.15 -14.46
C ALA A 107 -23.11 0.44 -13.74
N VAL A 108 -23.39 1.71 -13.42
CA VAL A 108 -24.67 2.15 -12.85
C VAL A 108 -25.81 1.82 -13.81
N ASP A 109 -25.71 2.26 -15.07
CA ASP A 109 -26.72 2.00 -16.08
C ASP A 109 -27.00 0.50 -16.28
N ALA A 110 -25.95 -0.33 -16.27
CA ALA A 110 -26.08 -1.77 -16.45
C ALA A 110 -26.73 -2.45 -15.24
N TYR A 111 -26.41 -1.98 -14.03
CA TYR A 111 -27.00 -2.47 -12.78
C TYR A 111 -28.48 -2.11 -12.67
N ASP A 112 -28.84 -0.85 -12.97
CA ASP A 112 -30.24 -0.38 -12.93
C ASP A 112 -31.12 -1.15 -13.93
N ARG A 113 -30.61 -1.40 -15.15
CA ARG A 113 -31.30 -2.24 -16.13
C ARG A 113 -31.49 -3.66 -15.64
N MET A 114 -30.50 -4.24 -14.96
CA MET A 114 -30.61 -5.58 -14.39
C MET A 114 -31.71 -5.65 -13.32
N LEU A 115 -31.79 -4.64 -12.43
CA LEU A 115 -32.83 -4.56 -11.41
C LEU A 115 -34.23 -4.45 -12.02
N LEU A 116 -34.39 -3.63 -13.07
CA LEU A 116 -35.67 -3.44 -13.74
C LEU A 116 -36.10 -4.64 -14.59
N ALA A 117 -35.15 -5.32 -15.23
CA ALA A 117 -35.43 -6.40 -16.16
C ALA A 117 -35.85 -7.73 -15.49
N ASN A 118 -35.74 -7.84 -14.16
CA ASN A 118 -35.97 -9.07 -13.38
C ASN A 118 -35.36 -10.30 -14.08
N MET A 119 -34.11 -10.16 -14.56
CA MET A 119 -33.46 -11.12 -15.45
C MET A 119 -33.40 -12.51 -14.80
N THR A 120 -33.96 -13.51 -15.48
CA THR A 120 -33.77 -14.91 -15.11
C THR A 120 -32.35 -15.34 -15.47
N VAL A 121 -31.50 -15.50 -14.46
CA VAL A 121 -30.15 -16.00 -14.67
C VAL A 121 -30.09 -17.53 -14.66
N PRO A 122 -29.14 -18.13 -15.41
CA PRO A 122 -28.93 -19.58 -15.37
C PRO A 122 -28.61 -20.06 -13.94
N PRO A 123 -28.91 -21.33 -13.60
CA PRO A 123 -28.67 -21.87 -12.27
C PRO A 123 -27.19 -22.09 -11.94
N ARG A 124 -26.29 -22.00 -12.93
CA ARG A 124 -24.84 -22.16 -12.76
C ARG A 124 -24.10 -21.19 -13.66
N LEU A 125 -22.99 -20.65 -13.19
CA LEU A 125 -22.09 -19.83 -14.02
C LEU A 125 -21.63 -20.58 -15.28
N THR A 126 -21.54 -21.90 -15.19
CA THR A 126 -21.13 -22.75 -16.30
C THR A 126 -22.11 -22.79 -17.48
N LYS A 127 -23.31 -22.22 -17.34
CA LYS A 127 -24.30 -22.10 -18.41
C LYS A 127 -24.39 -20.70 -19.00
N VAL A 128 -23.64 -19.73 -18.47
CA VAL A 128 -23.57 -18.38 -19.02
C VAL A 128 -22.76 -18.39 -20.33
N ASN A 129 -23.21 -17.60 -21.32
CA ASN A 129 -22.55 -17.45 -22.62
C ASN A 129 -21.09 -16.96 -22.44
N LEU A 130 -20.16 -17.54 -23.21
CA LEU A 130 -18.74 -17.18 -23.22
C LEU A 130 -18.48 -15.71 -23.63
N GLU A 131 -19.40 -15.08 -24.35
CA GLU A 131 -19.31 -13.63 -24.63
C GLU A 131 -19.51 -12.77 -23.37
N MET A 132 -20.33 -13.24 -22.44
CA MET A 132 -20.61 -12.54 -21.18
C MET A 132 -19.65 -12.95 -20.07
N TYR A 133 -19.25 -14.22 -20.04
CA TYR A 133 -18.45 -14.81 -18.99
C TYR A 133 -17.23 -15.56 -19.53
N ARG A 134 -16.10 -14.87 -19.50
CA ARG A 134 -14.76 -15.47 -19.50
C ARG A 134 -14.24 -15.49 -18.07
N ASP A 135 -13.55 -16.56 -17.71
CA ASP A 135 -13.00 -16.74 -16.37
C ASP A 135 -11.49 -16.82 -16.45
N THR A 136 -10.80 -16.18 -15.51
CA THR A 136 -9.34 -16.14 -15.48
C THR A 136 -8.71 -17.43 -14.96
N ASP A 137 -9.49 -18.28 -14.28
CA ASP A 137 -9.01 -19.44 -13.53
C ASP A 137 -9.56 -20.78 -14.08
N ILE A 138 -10.40 -20.73 -15.11
CA ILE A 138 -11.01 -21.92 -15.70
C ILE A 138 -10.54 -22.03 -17.15
N PRO A 139 -9.65 -22.99 -17.48
CA PRO A 139 -9.07 -23.13 -18.82
C PRO A 139 -10.11 -23.20 -19.96
N SER A 140 -11.23 -23.89 -19.75
CA SER A 140 -12.31 -23.99 -20.74
C SER A 140 -13.11 -22.69 -20.96
N ARG A 141 -12.86 -21.67 -20.12
CA ARG A 141 -13.49 -20.35 -20.16
C ARG A 141 -12.52 -19.20 -20.37
N LEU A 142 -11.23 -19.49 -20.57
CA LEU A 142 -10.29 -18.47 -20.96
C LEU A 142 -10.72 -17.81 -22.29
N PRO A 143 -10.30 -16.56 -22.55
CA PRO A 143 -10.40 -15.98 -23.87
C PRO A 143 -9.70 -16.87 -24.91
N THR A 144 -10.28 -17.03 -26.09
CA THR A 144 -9.76 -17.91 -27.14
C THR A 144 -8.66 -17.28 -27.99
N ASP A 145 -8.57 -15.95 -27.96
CA ASP A 145 -7.69 -15.10 -28.77
C ASP A 145 -6.52 -14.54 -27.94
N LEU A 146 -6.04 -15.28 -26.93
CA LEU A 146 -4.90 -14.86 -26.13
C LEU A 146 -3.64 -14.74 -26.99
N GLY A 147 -3.11 -13.53 -27.09
CA GLY A 147 -1.87 -13.22 -27.79
C GLY A 147 -0.91 -12.47 -26.89
N PHE A 148 0.40 -12.68 -27.06
CA PHE A 148 1.40 -11.94 -26.29
C PHE A 148 1.37 -10.45 -26.67
N SER A 149 1.19 -9.58 -25.68
CA SER A 149 1.26 -8.14 -25.86
C SER A 149 2.57 -7.59 -25.28
N PRO A 150 3.44 -6.96 -26.09
CA PRO A 150 4.63 -6.25 -25.59
C PRO A 150 4.28 -5.12 -24.61
N TYR A 151 3.11 -4.50 -24.77
CA TYR A 151 2.66 -3.39 -23.94
C TYR A 151 2.31 -3.83 -22.50
N PHE A 152 1.64 -4.98 -22.38
CA PHE A 152 1.29 -5.58 -21.08
C PHE A 152 2.36 -6.54 -20.56
N LYS A 153 3.30 -6.94 -21.40
CA LYS A 153 4.35 -7.95 -21.13
C LYS A 153 3.79 -9.33 -20.74
N GLN A 154 2.62 -9.67 -21.27
CA GLN A 154 1.92 -10.93 -21.00
C GLN A 154 0.90 -11.25 -22.09
N THR A 155 0.38 -12.48 -22.09
CA THR A 155 -0.70 -12.91 -22.99
C THR A 155 -2.03 -12.31 -22.55
N VAL A 156 -2.70 -11.65 -23.49
CA VAL A 156 -3.97 -10.95 -23.26
C VAL A 156 -4.90 -11.10 -24.46
N SER A 157 -6.20 -10.92 -24.23
CA SER A 157 -7.26 -10.84 -25.23
C SER A 157 -7.77 -9.42 -25.32
N LEU A 158 -7.59 -8.79 -26.48
CA LEU A 158 -8.12 -7.46 -26.75
C LEU A 158 -9.59 -7.51 -27.17
N THR A 159 -10.15 -8.69 -27.41
CA THR A 159 -11.56 -8.82 -27.82
C THR A 159 -12.51 -9.06 -26.65
N SER A 160 -12.02 -9.50 -25.48
CA SER A 160 -12.87 -9.83 -24.34
C SER A 160 -12.25 -9.41 -23.01
N SER A 161 -13.10 -9.11 -22.03
CA SER A 161 -12.74 -9.01 -20.62
C SER A 161 -12.86 -10.37 -19.94
N ALA A 162 -12.14 -10.57 -18.84
CA ALA A 162 -12.19 -11.79 -18.04
C ALA A 162 -12.54 -11.48 -16.58
N VAL A 163 -13.15 -12.45 -15.90
CA VAL A 163 -13.58 -12.34 -14.51
C VAL A 163 -12.72 -13.21 -13.61
N LYS A 164 -12.20 -12.62 -12.52
CA LYS A 164 -11.58 -13.30 -11.39
C LYS A 164 -12.57 -13.37 -10.24
N ILE A 165 -12.84 -14.57 -9.76
CA ILE A 165 -13.70 -14.83 -8.59
C ILE A 165 -12.79 -15.34 -7.47
N PRO A 166 -12.85 -14.77 -6.25
CA PRO A 166 -12.09 -15.26 -5.11
C PRO A 166 -12.56 -16.64 -4.68
N ASP A 167 -11.68 -17.41 -4.06
CA ASP A 167 -11.98 -18.78 -3.64
C ASP A 167 -13.11 -18.85 -2.60
N GLU A 168 -13.24 -17.82 -1.76
CA GLU A 168 -14.27 -17.71 -0.74
C GLU A 168 -15.67 -17.37 -1.29
N VAL A 169 -15.75 -16.88 -2.54
CA VAL A 169 -17.03 -16.45 -3.15
C VAL A 169 -17.67 -17.64 -3.87
N PRO A 170 -18.86 -18.10 -3.44
CA PRO A 170 -19.53 -19.22 -4.11
C PRO A 170 -19.89 -18.85 -5.55
N ARG A 171 -19.37 -19.63 -6.50
CA ARG A 171 -19.55 -19.41 -7.94
C ARG A 171 -21.01 -19.61 -8.39
N ASP A 172 -21.72 -20.55 -7.78
CA ASP A 172 -23.12 -20.84 -8.12
C ASP A 172 -24.15 -20.04 -7.29
N ASP A 173 -23.70 -19.05 -6.51
CA ASP A 173 -24.60 -18.14 -5.81
C ASP A 173 -25.32 -17.20 -6.80
N PRO A 174 -26.64 -16.98 -6.68
CA PRO A 174 -27.38 -16.10 -7.58
C PRO A 174 -26.82 -14.67 -7.65
N ALA A 175 -26.30 -14.10 -6.55
CA ALA A 175 -25.73 -12.76 -6.58
C ALA A 175 -24.42 -12.73 -7.39
N THR A 176 -23.59 -13.77 -7.29
CA THR A 176 -22.39 -13.93 -8.12
C THR A 176 -22.75 -14.05 -9.60
N ILE A 177 -23.72 -14.90 -9.95
CA ILE A 177 -24.15 -15.11 -11.34
C ILE A 177 -24.71 -13.81 -11.93
N ASN A 178 -25.62 -13.16 -11.20
CA ASN A 178 -26.18 -11.86 -11.59
C ASN A 178 -25.06 -10.84 -11.84
N THR A 179 -24.08 -10.77 -10.93
CA THR A 179 -22.96 -9.83 -11.04
C THR A 179 -22.10 -10.08 -12.26
N VAL A 180 -21.79 -11.34 -12.57
CA VAL A 180 -21.07 -11.69 -13.81
C VAL A 180 -21.85 -11.24 -15.04
N VAL A 181 -23.16 -11.51 -15.09
CA VAL A 181 -24.00 -11.24 -16.25
C VAL A 181 -24.13 -9.73 -16.50
N TRP A 182 -24.53 -8.93 -15.50
CA TRP A 182 -24.74 -7.50 -15.75
C TRP A 182 -23.43 -6.76 -16.02
N THR A 183 -22.33 -7.14 -15.36
CA THR A 183 -21.02 -6.50 -15.59
C THR A 183 -20.45 -6.77 -16.98
N SER A 184 -20.97 -7.75 -17.73
CA SER A 184 -20.55 -8.00 -19.11
C SER A 184 -20.78 -6.77 -20.02
N GLN A 185 -21.79 -5.95 -19.71
CA GLN A 185 -22.12 -4.72 -20.43
C GLN A 185 -21.05 -3.62 -20.32
N ILE A 186 -20.11 -3.75 -19.38
CA ILE A 186 -18.99 -2.82 -19.20
C ILE A 186 -17.90 -3.06 -20.26
N ASN A 187 -17.88 -4.25 -20.88
CA ASN A 187 -16.86 -4.67 -21.85
C ASN A 187 -16.69 -3.70 -23.03
N ASP A 188 -17.80 -3.16 -23.54
CA ASP A 188 -17.78 -2.23 -24.68
C ASP A 188 -17.09 -0.91 -24.32
N VAL A 189 -17.30 -0.43 -23.08
CA VAL A 189 -16.65 0.78 -22.58
C VAL A 189 -15.17 0.55 -22.33
N PHE A 190 -14.77 -0.64 -21.86
CA PHE A 190 -13.35 -0.97 -21.74
C PHE A 190 -12.63 -0.92 -23.09
N LYS A 191 -13.25 -1.50 -24.14
CA LYS A 191 -12.73 -1.44 -25.51
C LYS A 191 -12.66 0.00 -26.02
N LEU A 192 -13.74 0.76 -25.86
CA LEU A 192 -13.78 2.17 -26.28
C LEU A 192 -12.66 2.98 -25.64
N ASN A 193 -12.47 2.86 -24.33
CA ASN A 193 -11.40 3.56 -23.61
C ASN A 193 -10.00 3.15 -24.10
N ALA A 194 -9.79 1.90 -24.50
CA ALA A 194 -8.52 1.44 -25.04
C ALA A 194 -8.24 1.93 -26.47
N VAL A 195 -9.29 2.18 -27.25
CA VAL A 195 -9.16 2.81 -28.57
C VAL A 195 -8.91 4.32 -28.44
N GLU A 196 -9.57 4.98 -27.49
CA GLU A 196 -9.41 6.43 -27.28
C GLU A 196 -8.10 6.82 -26.58
N ASP A 197 -7.54 5.94 -25.74
CA ASP A 197 -6.33 6.22 -24.98
C ASP A 197 -5.34 5.05 -25.05
N GLU A 198 -4.42 5.10 -26.00
CA GLU A 198 -3.37 4.09 -26.21
C GLU A 198 -2.45 3.91 -24.99
N GLN A 199 -2.41 4.89 -24.08
CA GLN A 199 -1.61 4.81 -22.85
C GLN A 199 -2.40 4.17 -21.70
N ILE A 200 -3.63 3.73 -21.90
CA ILE A 200 -4.42 3.07 -20.86
C ILE A 200 -3.85 1.67 -20.58
N ARG A 201 -3.66 1.37 -19.30
CA ARG A 201 -3.27 0.04 -18.84
C ARG A 201 -4.53 -0.75 -18.46
N TRP A 202 -4.38 -1.68 -17.53
CA TRP A 202 -5.46 -2.47 -16.97
C TRP A 202 -6.64 -1.59 -16.55
N GLN A 203 -7.81 -1.95 -17.06
CA GLN A 203 -9.09 -1.42 -16.63
C GLN A 203 -9.81 -2.53 -15.87
N TYR A 204 -10.36 -2.21 -14.70
CA TYR A 204 -11.04 -3.21 -13.89
C TYR A 204 -12.21 -2.63 -13.11
N PHE A 205 -13.17 -3.49 -12.83
CA PHE A 205 -14.31 -3.24 -11.98
C PHE A 205 -14.29 -4.28 -10.85
N GLY A 206 -14.34 -3.83 -9.60
CA GLY A 206 -14.50 -4.69 -8.43
C GLY A 206 -15.92 -4.58 -7.90
N SER A 207 -16.59 -5.71 -7.76
CA SER A 207 -17.94 -5.76 -7.17
C SER A 207 -17.90 -5.84 -5.65
N ASN A 208 -18.99 -5.43 -5.00
CA ASN A 208 -19.24 -5.70 -3.58
C ASN A 208 -19.44 -7.19 -3.27
N VAL A 209 -19.84 -8.01 -4.25
CA VAL A 209 -19.93 -9.48 -4.14
C VAL A 209 -18.53 -10.13 -4.07
N GLY A 210 -17.49 -9.44 -4.53
CA GLY A 210 -16.09 -9.90 -4.43
C GLY A 210 -15.48 -10.35 -5.75
N LEU A 211 -16.21 -10.37 -6.86
CA LEU A 211 -15.59 -10.63 -8.18
C LEU A 211 -14.95 -9.37 -8.77
N THR A 212 -13.91 -9.57 -9.58
CA THR A 212 -13.26 -8.52 -10.38
C THR A 212 -13.41 -8.84 -11.85
N ARG A 213 -13.89 -7.89 -12.66
CA ARG A 213 -13.85 -7.97 -14.12
C ARG A 213 -12.74 -7.08 -14.63
N MET A 214 -11.88 -7.60 -15.51
CA MET A 214 -10.73 -6.87 -16.03
C MET A 214 -10.61 -6.93 -17.55
N TYR A 215 -10.06 -5.86 -18.12
CA TYR A 215 -9.75 -5.74 -19.54
C TYR A 215 -8.32 -5.17 -19.72
N PRO A 216 -7.55 -5.69 -20.70
CA PRO A 216 -7.87 -6.83 -21.56
C PRO A 216 -7.99 -8.16 -20.79
N GLY A 217 -8.67 -9.15 -21.35
CA GLY A 217 -8.86 -10.44 -20.71
C GLY A 217 -7.55 -11.22 -20.63
N ARG A 218 -7.33 -11.98 -19.56
CA ARG A 218 -6.10 -12.78 -19.38
C ARG A 218 -6.36 -14.03 -18.56
N GLU A 219 -5.41 -14.96 -18.60
CA GLU A 219 -5.30 -16.00 -17.58
C GLU A 219 -4.70 -15.41 -16.29
N TRP A 220 -5.16 -15.89 -15.14
CA TRP A 220 -4.62 -15.47 -13.84
C TRP A 220 -3.31 -16.18 -13.53
N ASP A 221 -2.46 -15.52 -12.74
CA ASP A 221 -1.16 -16.09 -12.39
C ASP A 221 -1.32 -17.25 -11.41
N THR A 222 -0.55 -18.32 -11.61
CA THR A 222 -0.52 -19.49 -10.73
C THR A 222 0.66 -19.42 -9.75
N ASN A 223 0.53 -20.11 -8.62
CA ASN A 223 1.61 -20.33 -7.67
C ASN A 223 2.56 -21.44 -8.16
N PHE A 224 3.63 -21.71 -7.40
CA PHE A 224 4.62 -22.74 -7.76
C PHE A 224 4.03 -24.16 -7.89
N ALA A 225 2.87 -24.41 -7.28
CA ALA A 225 2.16 -25.69 -7.34
C ALA A 225 1.09 -25.73 -8.45
N GLY A 226 0.98 -24.68 -9.26
CA GLY A 226 0.03 -24.62 -10.38
C GLY A 226 -1.40 -24.20 -10.02
N PHE A 227 -1.66 -23.79 -8.76
CA PHE A 227 -2.97 -23.27 -8.37
C PHE A 227 -3.06 -21.77 -8.65
N TYR A 228 -4.19 -21.30 -9.16
CA TYR A 228 -4.43 -19.87 -9.39
C TYR A 228 -4.35 -19.09 -8.08
N ASN A 229 -3.66 -17.94 -8.11
CA ASN A 229 -3.53 -17.09 -6.92
C ASN A 229 -4.88 -16.46 -6.56
N ASP A 230 -5.28 -16.52 -5.30
CA ASP A 230 -6.52 -15.91 -4.85
C ASP A 230 -6.49 -14.37 -4.96
N TYR A 231 -7.63 -13.80 -5.33
CA TYR A 231 -7.77 -12.36 -5.49
C TYR A 231 -9.17 -11.86 -5.19
N ASP A 232 -9.32 -11.22 -4.03
CA ASP A 232 -10.50 -10.45 -3.66
C ASP A 232 -10.25 -8.94 -3.80
N PRO A 233 -11.05 -8.18 -4.60
CA PRO A 233 -10.94 -6.74 -4.72
C PRO A 233 -11.29 -6.01 -3.42
N ARG A 234 -12.19 -6.54 -2.58
CA ARG A 234 -12.75 -5.86 -1.40
C ARG A 234 -11.71 -5.55 -0.34
N VAL A 235 -10.66 -6.36 -0.29
CA VAL A 235 -9.53 -6.20 0.64
C VAL A 235 -8.35 -5.46 0.02
N ARG A 236 -8.47 -4.95 -1.22
CA ARG A 236 -7.36 -4.28 -1.91
C ARG A 236 -7.32 -2.79 -1.57
N PRO A 237 -6.12 -2.20 -1.44
CA PRO A 237 -5.97 -0.79 -1.11
C PRO A 237 -6.72 0.16 -2.06
N TRP A 238 -6.77 -0.14 -3.35
CA TRP A 238 -7.48 0.69 -4.34
C TRP A 238 -9.00 0.67 -4.14
N TYR A 239 -9.56 -0.48 -3.73
CA TYR A 239 -10.98 -0.63 -3.49
C TYR A 239 -11.36 0.02 -2.17
N ILE A 240 -10.58 -0.22 -1.11
CA ILE A 240 -10.82 0.33 0.22
C ILE A 240 -10.69 1.86 0.19
N ALA A 241 -9.70 2.41 -0.52
CA ALA A 241 -9.55 3.86 -0.66
C ALA A 241 -10.70 4.52 -1.43
N ALA A 242 -11.40 3.77 -2.30
CA ALA A 242 -12.52 4.28 -3.08
C ALA A 242 -13.87 4.13 -2.36
N THR A 243 -14.01 3.09 -1.54
CA THR A 243 -15.26 2.78 -0.82
C THR A 243 -15.29 3.32 0.60
N GLY A 244 -14.14 3.38 1.27
CA GLY A 244 -13.96 3.94 2.60
C GLY A 244 -13.24 5.28 2.55
N GLY A 245 -13.74 6.25 3.32
CA GLY A 245 -13.01 7.48 3.59
C GLY A 245 -11.84 7.26 4.57
N PRO A 246 -11.03 8.30 4.83
CA PRO A 246 -10.05 8.29 5.90
C PRO A 246 -10.69 7.93 7.25
N LYS A 247 -10.04 7.05 8.01
CA LYS A 247 -10.55 6.57 9.30
C LYS A 247 -9.49 6.51 10.40
N ASP A 248 -9.97 6.68 11.63
CA ASP A 248 -9.22 6.58 12.87
C ASP A 248 -9.58 5.26 13.57
N VAL A 249 -8.70 4.27 13.52
CA VAL A 249 -8.98 2.90 13.99
C VAL A 249 -8.17 2.56 15.24
N ILE A 250 -8.84 2.17 16.31
CA ILE A 250 -8.18 1.62 17.51
C ILE A 250 -8.57 0.17 17.66
N ILE A 251 -7.59 -0.71 17.74
CA ILE A 251 -7.80 -2.13 17.96
C ILE A 251 -7.48 -2.44 19.42
N ILE A 252 -8.48 -2.79 20.21
CA ILE A 252 -8.32 -3.22 21.59
C ILE A 252 -8.30 -4.76 21.59
N LEU A 253 -7.16 -5.32 22.02
CA LEU A 253 -6.95 -6.74 22.19
C LEU A 253 -7.01 -7.08 23.67
N ASP A 254 -7.87 -8.01 24.03
CA ASP A 254 -7.80 -8.70 25.32
C ASP A 254 -6.50 -9.52 25.37
N CYS A 255 -5.61 -9.13 26.27
CA CYS A 255 -4.31 -9.77 26.47
C CYS A 255 -4.26 -10.59 27.76
N SER A 256 -5.41 -10.86 28.39
CA SER A 256 -5.49 -11.61 29.63
C SER A 256 -5.13 -13.09 29.44
N LEU A 257 -4.95 -13.81 30.55
CA LEU A 257 -4.60 -15.22 30.54
C LEU A 257 -5.70 -16.11 29.92
N SER A 258 -6.98 -15.69 29.90
CA SER A 258 -8.10 -16.46 29.33
C SER A 258 -7.94 -16.68 27.81
N MET A 259 -7.23 -15.76 27.15
CA MET A 259 -6.97 -15.78 25.72
C MET A 259 -5.88 -16.77 25.32
N ARG A 260 -5.16 -17.39 26.26
CA ARG A 260 -4.03 -18.29 25.98
C ARG A 260 -4.38 -19.38 24.96
N GLY A 261 -3.43 -19.64 24.05
CA GLY A 261 -3.56 -20.67 23.02
C GLY A 261 -4.15 -20.11 21.72
N GLU A 262 -5.05 -20.86 21.11
CA GLU A 262 -5.58 -20.53 19.76
C GLU A 262 -6.37 -19.22 19.73
N LYS A 263 -7.09 -18.87 20.81
CA LYS A 263 -7.90 -17.66 20.88
C LYS A 263 -7.06 -16.39 20.66
N PHE A 264 -5.90 -16.30 21.30
CA PHE A 264 -5.00 -15.16 21.12
C PHE A 264 -4.40 -15.12 19.71
N THR A 265 -4.04 -16.27 19.14
CA THR A 265 -3.56 -16.36 17.76
C THR A 265 -4.62 -15.87 16.77
N ILE A 266 -5.89 -16.23 16.98
CA ILE A 266 -7.02 -15.73 16.19
C ILE A 266 -7.16 -14.22 16.37
N ALA A 267 -7.10 -13.70 17.60
CA ALA A 267 -7.18 -12.26 17.88
C ALA A 267 -6.07 -11.45 17.20
N GLN A 268 -4.83 -11.95 17.22
CA GLN A 268 -3.70 -11.38 16.48
C GLN A 268 -3.94 -11.41 14.96
N GLY A 269 -4.53 -12.50 14.45
CA GLY A 269 -4.95 -12.63 13.06
C GLY A 269 -6.00 -11.58 12.65
N VAL A 270 -7.02 -11.37 13.48
CA VAL A 270 -8.04 -10.33 13.28
C VAL A 270 -7.40 -8.94 13.24
N ALA A 271 -6.54 -8.62 14.21
CA ALA A 271 -5.83 -7.34 14.23
C ALA A 271 -4.99 -7.13 12.97
N LYS A 272 -4.24 -8.16 12.52
CA LYS A 272 -3.47 -8.12 11.28
C LYS A 272 -4.35 -7.83 10.08
N THR A 273 -5.50 -8.51 9.96
CA THR A 273 -6.44 -8.32 8.87
C THR A 273 -6.97 -6.89 8.86
N VAL A 274 -7.41 -6.36 10.00
CA VAL A 274 -7.86 -4.97 10.13
C VAL A 274 -6.75 -4.00 9.72
N ILE A 275 -5.53 -4.15 10.25
CA ILE A 275 -4.39 -3.27 9.90
C ILE A 275 -4.09 -3.31 8.39
N ASN A 276 -4.19 -4.48 7.75
CA ASN A 276 -3.95 -4.63 6.31
C ASN A 276 -4.98 -3.90 5.44
N THR A 277 -6.20 -3.67 5.95
CA THR A 277 -7.21 -2.88 5.24
C THR A 277 -6.96 -1.37 5.30
N LEU A 278 -6.01 -0.90 6.12
CA LEU A 278 -5.77 0.53 6.29
C LEU A 278 -4.87 1.11 5.21
N THR A 279 -5.18 2.33 4.80
CA THR A 279 -4.43 3.11 3.81
C THR A 279 -3.55 4.17 4.49
N LYS A 280 -2.67 4.84 3.73
CA LYS A 280 -1.81 5.91 4.27
C LYS A 280 -2.57 7.14 4.80
N GLN A 281 -3.85 7.27 4.45
CA GLN A 281 -4.71 8.36 4.90
C GLN A 281 -5.37 8.06 6.25
N ASP A 282 -5.30 6.80 6.71
CA ASP A 282 -5.88 6.35 7.96
C ASP A 282 -4.90 6.53 9.12
N TYR A 283 -5.44 6.59 10.33
CA TYR A 283 -4.68 6.55 11.58
C TYR A 283 -5.04 5.29 12.36
N VAL A 284 -4.05 4.73 13.05
CA VAL A 284 -4.21 3.45 13.75
C VAL A 284 -3.44 3.39 15.05
N ASN A 285 -3.99 2.64 16.01
CA ASN A 285 -3.23 2.13 17.14
C ASN A 285 -3.77 0.76 17.59
N VAL A 286 -2.94 0.02 18.33
CA VAL A 286 -3.34 -1.24 18.96
C VAL A 286 -3.13 -1.10 20.47
N VAL A 287 -4.13 -1.44 21.26
CA VAL A 287 -4.12 -1.42 22.72
C VAL A 287 -4.22 -2.86 23.20
N CYS A 288 -3.28 -3.27 24.05
CA CYS A 288 -3.29 -4.56 24.72
C CYS A 288 -3.84 -4.33 26.13
N ALA A 289 -5.07 -4.75 26.38
CA ALA A 289 -5.79 -4.58 27.64
C ALA A 289 -5.52 -5.77 28.56
N ARG A 290 -4.94 -5.52 29.74
CA ARG A 290 -4.68 -6.51 30.79
C ARG A 290 -4.14 -5.88 32.07
N ALA A 291 -4.46 -6.49 33.20
CA ALA A 291 -3.99 -6.06 34.52
C ALA A 291 -3.06 -7.08 35.19
N SER A 292 -2.27 -6.57 36.15
CA SER A 292 -1.42 -7.39 37.01
C SER A 292 -2.27 -8.35 37.86
N HIS A 293 -1.75 -9.56 38.12
CA HIS A 293 -2.47 -10.54 38.94
C HIS A 293 -1.51 -11.37 39.81
N TRP A 294 -2.06 -11.95 40.87
CA TRP A 294 -1.42 -13.02 41.64
C TRP A 294 -1.71 -14.36 40.96
N ASP A 295 -0.69 -15.20 40.78
CA ASP A 295 -0.91 -16.58 40.36
C ASP A 295 -1.33 -17.48 41.54
N GLU A 296 -1.71 -18.73 41.23
CA GLU A 296 -2.15 -19.73 42.21
C GLU A 296 -1.10 -20.07 43.29
N VAL A 297 0.17 -19.72 43.04
CA VAL A 297 1.31 -19.96 43.93
C VAL A 297 1.69 -18.69 44.71
N GLY A 298 0.92 -17.61 44.59
CA GLY A 298 1.13 -16.36 45.31
C GLY A 298 2.26 -15.50 44.74
N LYS A 299 2.67 -15.69 43.48
CA LYS A 299 3.63 -14.82 42.79
C LYS A 299 2.88 -13.73 42.02
N TRP A 300 3.30 -12.48 42.23
CA TRP A 300 2.77 -11.32 41.53
C TRP A 300 3.39 -11.18 40.13
N HIS A 301 2.54 -11.03 39.11
CA HIS A 301 2.96 -10.78 37.73
C HIS A 301 2.57 -9.36 37.32
N TYR A 302 3.57 -8.56 36.93
CA TYR A 302 3.38 -7.16 36.53
C TYR A 302 2.90 -7.07 35.07
N PHE A 303 1.63 -6.67 34.91
CA PHE A 303 1.01 -6.33 33.64
C PHE A 303 0.28 -4.99 33.74
N SER A 304 0.16 -4.30 32.61
CA SER A 304 -0.61 -3.08 32.46
C SER A 304 -1.14 -2.97 31.05
N THR A 305 -2.26 -2.27 30.91
CA THR A 305 -2.79 -1.88 29.61
C THR A 305 -1.79 -1.02 28.85
N LYS A 306 -1.44 -1.42 27.63
CA LYS A 306 -0.36 -0.81 26.85
C LYS A 306 -0.75 -0.53 25.41
N VAL A 307 -0.40 0.66 24.94
CA VAL A 307 -0.46 1.05 23.53
C VAL A 307 0.77 0.52 22.79
N LEU A 308 0.60 -0.19 21.67
CA LEU A 308 1.71 -0.86 20.98
C LEU A 308 2.55 0.05 20.08
N SER A 309 1.97 1.14 19.57
CA SER A 309 2.73 2.06 18.72
C SER A 309 3.87 2.75 19.50
N CYS A 310 4.80 3.36 18.76
CA CYS A 310 5.85 4.19 19.34
C CYS A 310 5.33 5.50 19.95
N GLN A 311 4.05 5.83 19.79
CA GLN A 311 3.42 7.05 20.29
C GLN A 311 2.27 6.67 21.23
N GLN A 312 2.53 6.74 22.55
CA GLN A 312 1.58 6.25 23.55
C GLN A 312 0.33 7.12 23.68
N GLU A 313 0.42 8.41 23.34
CA GLU A 313 -0.65 9.40 23.58
C GLU A 313 -1.37 9.85 22.30
N ARG A 314 -1.09 9.23 21.15
CA ARG A 314 -1.73 9.60 19.88
C ARG A 314 -1.75 8.45 18.89
N LEU A 315 -2.67 8.51 17.94
CA LEU A 315 -2.67 7.58 16.81
C LEU A 315 -1.47 7.86 15.89
N VAL A 316 -1.02 6.82 15.20
CA VAL A 316 0.01 6.93 14.16
C VAL A 316 -0.62 6.80 12.77
N PRO A 317 -0.14 7.52 11.75
CA PRO A 317 -0.62 7.32 10.39
C PRO A 317 -0.30 5.89 9.95
N ALA A 318 -1.22 5.22 9.26
CA ALA A 318 -1.09 3.83 8.83
C ALA A 318 -0.16 3.70 7.59
N THR A 319 1.06 4.21 7.72
CA THR A 319 2.15 4.04 6.74
C THR A 319 2.59 2.59 6.65
N VAL A 320 3.27 2.21 5.57
CA VAL A 320 3.79 0.84 5.41
C VAL A 320 4.68 0.43 6.59
N ALA A 321 5.51 1.36 7.08
CA ALA A 321 6.40 1.12 8.22
C ALA A 321 5.61 0.92 9.53
N HIS A 322 4.67 1.81 9.85
CA HIS A 322 3.89 1.70 11.09
C HIS A 322 2.99 0.47 11.11
N ARG A 323 2.37 0.11 9.97
CA ARG A 323 1.57 -1.11 9.87
C ARG A 323 2.42 -2.35 10.12
N LYS A 324 3.61 -2.43 9.53
CA LYS A 324 4.54 -3.55 9.74
C LYS A 324 5.00 -3.65 11.20
N ASP A 325 5.37 -2.52 11.81
CA ASP A 325 5.75 -2.45 13.23
C ASP A 325 4.61 -2.89 14.16
N LEU A 326 3.39 -2.39 13.95
CA LEU A 326 2.22 -2.76 14.73
C LEU A 326 1.88 -4.24 14.60
N ILE A 327 1.92 -4.79 13.38
CA ILE A 327 1.70 -6.22 13.16
C ILE A 327 2.76 -7.03 13.90
N GLU A 328 4.04 -6.71 13.73
CA GLU A 328 5.14 -7.43 14.38
C GLU A 328 5.02 -7.40 15.91
N LYS A 329 4.72 -6.23 16.49
CA LYS A 329 4.50 -6.09 17.94
C LYS A 329 3.26 -6.86 18.40
N THR A 330 2.20 -6.86 17.62
CA THR A 330 0.97 -7.62 17.93
C THR A 330 1.27 -9.11 18.03
N PHE A 331 2.04 -9.67 17.10
CA PHE A 331 2.44 -11.09 17.13
C PHE A 331 3.46 -11.43 18.23
N LYS A 332 4.22 -10.45 18.74
CA LYS A 332 5.14 -10.63 19.88
C LYS A 332 4.45 -10.60 21.24
N LEU A 333 3.17 -10.21 21.30
CA LEU A 333 2.43 -10.23 22.56
C LEU A 333 2.26 -11.67 23.07
N VAL A 334 2.28 -11.80 24.38
CA VAL A 334 2.00 -13.06 25.08
C VAL A 334 0.85 -12.80 26.06
N PRO A 335 -0.23 -13.61 26.03
CA PRO A 335 -1.36 -13.43 26.93
C PRO A 335 -0.95 -13.74 28.37
N GLY A 336 -1.48 -12.97 29.32
CA GLY A 336 -1.20 -13.09 30.75
C GLY A 336 -1.81 -11.93 31.54
N GLY A 337 -1.98 -12.13 32.85
CA GLY A 337 -2.73 -11.18 33.67
C GLY A 337 -4.22 -11.49 33.70
N THR A 338 -4.98 -10.64 34.37
CA THR A 338 -6.44 -10.57 34.23
C THR A 338 -6.80 -9.64 33.07
N SER A 339 -8.07 -9.64 32.68
CA SER A 339 -8.59 -8.63 31.78
C SER A 339 -8.51 -7.25 32.44
N GLU A 340 -8.50 -6.20 31.62
CA GLU A 340 -8.61 -4.81 32.07
C GLU A 340 -9.27 -3.99 30.94
N LEU A 341 -10.49 -4.39 30.59
CA LEU A 341 -11.16 -3.93 29.38
C LEU A 341 -11.66 -2.50 29.53
N GLU A 342 -12.17 -2.14 30.71
CA GLU A 342 -12.57 -0.77 31.03
C GLU A 342 -11.41 0.20 30.75
N ARG A 343 -10.22 -0.10 31.27
CA ARG A 343 -9.04 0.73 31.04
C ARG A 343 -8.62 0.75 29.57
N GLY A 344 -8.74 -0.39 28.87
CA GLY A 344 -8.50 -0.46 27.43
C GLY A 344 -9.40 0.47 26.62
N ILE A 345 -10.68 0.57 27.00
CA ILE A 345 -11.67 1.46 26.38
C ILE A 345 -11.39 2.93 26.72
N GLU A 346 -11.06 3.25 27.97
CA GLU A 346 -10.65 4.61 28.38
C GLU A 346 -9.46 5.09 27.55
N VAL A 347 -8.40 4.28 27.46
CA VAL A 347 -7.21 4.59 26.66
C VAL A 347 -7.56 4.79 25.19
N ALA A 348 -8.51 4.02 24.66
CA ALA A 348 -8.98 4.21 23.29
C ALA A 348 -9.67 5.58 23.11
N PHE A 349 -10.54 5.99 24.04
CA PHE A 349 -11.16 7.32 23.99
C PHE A 349 -10.14 8.45 24.14
N ASP A 350 -9.15 8.30 25.02
CA ASP A 350 -8.05 9.26 25.16
C ASP A 350 -7.27 9.44 23.85
N LEU A 351 -6.96 8.32 23.18
CA LEU A 351 -6.28 8.33 21.88
C LEU A 351 -7.12 8.99 20.77
N LEU A 352 -8.44 8.76 20.72
CA LEU A 352 -9.35 9.39 19.76
C LEU A 352 -9.57 10.89 20.02
N ASN A 353 -9.47 11.30 21.30
CA ASN A 353 -9.51 12.70 21.68
C ASN A 353 -8.21 13.46 21.37
N GLY A 354 -7.13 12.73 21.06
CA GLY A 354 -5.86 13.29 20.64
C GLY A 354 -5.92 14.14 19.35
N LYS A 355 -4.84 14.89 19.09
CA LYS A 355 -4.72 15.77 17.92
C LYS A 355 -4.46 15.04 16.61
N ALA A 356 -3.88 13.85 16.65
CA ALA A 356 -3.51 13.08 15.46
C ALA A 356 -4.67 12.18 15.03
N LYS A 357 -5.58 12.75 14.23
CA LYS A 357 -6.76 12.06 13.72
C LYS A 357 -7.17 12.59 12.34
N THR A 358 -7.93 11.78 11.61
CA THR A 358 -8.54 12.16 10.33
C THR A 358 -9.69 13.15 10.53
N GLY A 359 -10.44 13.02 11.63
CA GLY A 359 -11.64 13.81 11.88
C GLY A 359 -12.86 13.40 11.04
N CYS A 360 -12.79 12.27 10.35
CA CYS A 360 -13.89 11.73 9.56
C CYS A 360 -14.63 10.63 10.33
N GLN A 361 -14.14 9.40 10.28
CA GLN A 361 -14.75 8.25 10.95
C GLN A 361 -13.81 7.71 12.03
N SER A 362 -14.35 7.41 13.20
CA SER A 362 -13.62 6.77 14.29
C SER A 362 -14.22 5.40 14.59
N VAL A 363 -13.38 4.37 14.66
CA VAL A 363 -13.80 2.99 14.85
C VAL A 363 -12.94 2.36 15.94
N ILE A 364 -13.60 1.79 16.94
CA ILE A 364 -12.95 0.93 17.94
C ILE A 364 -13.30 -0.52 17.59
N VAL A 365 -12.27 -1.32 17.32
CA VAL A 365 -12.40 -2.76 17.10
C VAL A 365 -11.97 -3.46 18.38
N PHE A 366 -12.89 -4.19 18.99
CA PHE A 366 -12.68 -4.87 20.27
C PHE A 366 -12.66 -6.38 20.06
N VAL A 367 -11.63 -7.06 20.59
CA VAL A 367 -11.43 -8.51 20.42
C VAL A 367 -11.13 -9.16 21.77
N THR A 368 -12.02 -10.04 22.24
CA THR A 368 -11.95 -10.77 23.51
C THR A 368 -12.54 -12.18 23.35
N ASP A 369 -12.29 -13.08 24.30
CA ASP A 369 -13.01 -14.34 24.44
C ASP A 369 -14.29 -14.24 25.28
N GLY A 370 -14.63 -13.04 25.75
CA GLY A 370 -15.84 -12.75 26.50
C GLY A 370 -15.78 -13.15 27.97
N LYS A 371 -14.62 -13.62 28.45
CA LYS A 371 -14.42 -13.90 29.87
C LYS A 371 -13.89 -12.64 30.55
N ASP A 372 -14.82 -11.85 31.07
CA ASP A 372 -14.45 -10.73 31.91
C ASP A 372 -13.88 -11.22 33.25
N THR A 373 -12.72 -10.69 33.61
CA THR A 373 -12.07 -10.92 34.91
C THR A 373 -11.69 -9.61 35.58
N ASP A 374 -12.19 -8.48 35.05
CA ASP A 374 -12.20 -7.19 35.70
C ASP A 374 -12.97 -7.37 37.02
N GLY A 375 -12.42 -6.87 38.12
CA GLY A 375 -12.93 -7.11 39.47
C GLY A 375 -14.26 -6.40 39.78
N GLU A 376 -15.12 -6.14 38.79
CA GLU A 376 -16.42 -5.51 39.00
C GLU A 376 -17.37 -6.45 39.78
N GLU A 377 -18.08 -5.87 40.75
CA GLU A 377 -19.27 -6.49 41.33
C GLU A 377 -20.27 -6.79 40.21
N VAL A 378 -20.73 -8.04 40.15
CA VAL A 378 -21.78 -8.48 39.23
C VAL A 378 -22.99 -7.55 39.36
N ARG A 379 -23.19 -6.65 38.38
CA ARG A 379 -24.38 -5.80 38.33
C ARG A 379 -25.60 -6.62 37.95
N CYS A 380 -26.25 -7.21 38.94
CA CYS A 380 -27.59 -7.83 38.82
C CYS A 380 -28.69 -6.75 38.77
N GLY A 381 -28.60 -5.78 37.85
CA GLY A 381 -29.61 -4.72 37.68
C GLY A 381 -29.82 -4.35 36.19
N PRO A 382 -30.98 -3.81 35.81
CA PRO A 382 -31.25 -3.43 34.42
C PRO A 382 -30.23 -2.38 33.94
N GLY A 383 -29.54 -2.67 32.83
CA GLY A 383 -28.44 -1.88 32.32
C GLY A 383 -28.82 -0.43 32.04
N LEU A 384 -28.03 0.50 32.58
CA LEU A 384 -28.10 1.91 32.25
C LEU A 384 -27.50 2.10 30.84
N SER A 385 -28.37 2.33 29.86
CA SER A 385 -27.96 2.90 28.59
C SER A 385 -27.67 4.39 28.80
N HIS A 386 -26.41 4.78 28.70
CA HIS A 386 -26.03 6.19 28.61
C HIS A 386 -26.54 6.74 27.26
N VAL A 387 -27.81 7.17 27.25
CA VAL A 387 -28.32 8.06 26.22
C VAL A 387 -27.99 9.47 26.68
N SER A 388 -27.02 10.10 26.03
CA SER A 388 -26.78 11.54 26.20
C SER A 388 -28.05 12.29 25.82
N PRO A 389 -28.65 13.11 26.72
CA PRO A 389 -29.75 13.97 26.31
C PRO A 389 -29.20 15.03 25.36
N GLY A 390 -29.70 15.03 24.12
CA GLY A 390 -29.43 16.09 23.16
C GLY A 390 -29.93 17.45 23.69
N PRO A 391 -29.41 18.56 23.16
CA PRO A 391 -29.81 19.89 23.62
C PRO A 391 -31.29 20.11 23.24
N SER A 392 -32.13 20.36 24.24
CA SER A 392 -33.47 20.87 24.02
C SER A 392 -33.41 22.27 23.41
N SER A 393 -34.28 22.50 22.44
CA SER A 393 -34.51 23.78 21.75
C SER A 393 -35.10 24.82 22.68
#